data_AF-A0A6G1K5U2-F1
#
_entry.id   AF-A0A6G1K5U2-F1
#
_cell.length_a   1.000
_cell.length_b   1.000
_cell.length_c   1.000
_cell.angle_alpha   90.00
_cell.angle_beta   90.00
_cell.angle_gamma   90.00
#
_symmetry.space_group_name_H-M   'P 1'
#
loop_
_entity.id
_entity.type
_entity.pdbx_description
1 polymer ?
#
loop_
_entity_poly.entity_id
_entity_poly.type
_entity_poly.pdbx_seq_one_letter_code
_entity_poly.pdbx_strand_id
1 'polypeptide(L)'
;MAQGAVKKAPKAVNSRKPAATFGPKRGNRVIKPKKASLVAANTIKMSRSAGLATKTEAMLGQKAGHLELLKGGKRDKKLAKEKEAALAKKGKA
;
A
#
# COMPACT_ATOMS: atom_id res chain seq x y z
N MET A 1 -25.82 -55.48 -20.56
CA MET A 1 -26.67 -55.08 -19.41
C MET A 1 -25.99 -53.93 -18.70
N ALA A 2 -26.46 -52.70 -18.88
CA ALA A 2 -25.82 -51.51 -18.30
C ALA A 2 -26.15 -51.43 -16.79
N GLN A 3 -25.15 -51.59 -15.94
CA GLN A 3 -25.29 -51.27 -14.51
C GLN A 3 -25.25 -49.75 -14.35
N GLY A 4 -26.38 -49.16 -13.96
CA GLY A 4 -26.52 -47.72 -13.77
C GLY A 4 -25.68 -47.18 -12.61
N ALA A 5 -25.32 -45.89 -12.70
CA ALA A 5 -24.48 -45.21 -11.72
C ALA A 5 -25.06 -45.31 -10.29
N VAL A 6 -24.23 -45.79 -9.36
CA VAL A 6 -24.60 -45.93 -7.95
C VAL A 6 -24.82 -44.54 -7.34
N LYS A 7 -26.05 -44.29 -6.87
CA LYS A 7 -26.39 -43.02 -6.19
C LYS A 7 -25.54 -42.89 -4.93
N LYS A 8 -24.78 -41.80 -4.81
CA LYS A 8 -24.01 -41.50 -3.58
C LYS A 8 -24.98 -41.29 -2.42
N ALA A 9 -24.78 -42.01 -1.32
CA ALA A 9 -25.52 -41.81 -0.08
C ALA A 9 -25.35 -40.36 0.43
N PRO A 10 -26.39 -39.75 1.02
CA PRO A 10 -26.27 -38.42 1.58
C PRO A 10 -25.24 -38.41 2.72
N LYS A 11 -24.31 -37.45 2.69
CA LYS A 11 -23.39 -37.21 3.80
C LYS A 11 -24.22 -36.87 5.04
N ALA A 12 -24.02 -37.59 6.13
CA ALA A 12 -24.62 -37.27 7.41
C ALA A 12 -24.26 -35.83 7.79
N VAL A 13 -25.26 -34.93 7.80
CA VAL A 13 -25.10 -33.58 8.33
C VAL A 13 -25.01 -33.74 9.84
N ASN A 14 -23.81 -33.58 10.39
CA ASN A 14 -23.63 -33.54 11.84
C ASN A 14 -24.21 -32.24 12.39
N SER A 15 -25.53 -32.19 12.59
CA SER A 15 -26.24 -31.08 13.21
C SER A 15 -26.15 -31.18 14.74
N ARG A 16 -24.93 -31.13 15.29
CA ARG A 16 -24.70 -30.98 16.74
C ARG A 16 -24.30 -29.56 17.13
N LYS A 17 -24.92 -28.55 16.52
CA LYS A 17 -24.96 -27.22 17.14
C LYS A 17 -26.30 -27.09 17.85
N PRO A 18 -26.33 -27.06 19.20
CA PRO A 18 -27.57 -26.74 19.90
C PRO A 18 -28.03 -25.36 19.45
N ALA A 19 -29.30 -25.26 19.07
CA ALA A 19 -29.94 -23.99 18.75
C ALA A 19 -29.75 -23.06 19.94
N ALA A 20 -29.23 -21.84 19.70
CA ALA A 20 -28.92 -20.84 20.72
C ALA A 20 -30.18 -20.23 21.39
N THR A 21 -31.31 -20.94 21.32
CA THR A 21 -32.64 -20.45 21.67
C THR A 21 -32.96 -20.63 23.16
N PHE A 22 -32.33 -21.60 23.84
CA PHE A 22 -32.65 -21.93 25.25
C PHE A 22 -31.47 -21.77 26.23
N GLY A 23 -30.36 -21.20 25.79
CA GLY A 23 -29.19 -20.92 26.65
C GLY A 23 -29.01 -19.42 26.92
N PRO A 24 -28.36 -19.04 28.03
CA PRO A 24 -28.04 -17.63 28.29
C PRO A 24 -27.28 -17.04 27.10
N LYS A 25 -27.73 -15.87 26.61
CA LYS A 25 -27.07 -15.15 25.51
C LYS A 25 -25.62 -14.90 25.92
N ARG A 26 -24.69 -15.57 25.23
CA ARG A 26 -23.26 -15.36 25.44
C ARG A 26 -22.98 -13.89 25.12
N GLY A 27 -22.46 -13.14 26.10
CA GLY A 27 -22.08 -11.74 25.91
C GLY A 27 -20.97 -11.57 24.86
N ASN A 28 -20.55 -10.34 24.60
CA ASN A 28 -19.51 -10.04 23.62
C ASN A 28 -18.19 -10.75 24.00
N ARG A 29 -17.93 -11.90 23.38
CA ARG A 29 -16.68 -12.63 23.55
C ARG A 29 -15.59 -11.91 22.76
N VAL A 30 -14.53 -11.47 23.42
CA VAL A 30 -13.30 -11.04 22.73
C VAL A 30 -12.64 -12.29 22.18
N ILE A 31 -12.97 -12.65 20.93
CA ILE A 31 -12.37 -13.78 20.24
C ILE A 31 -11.02 -13.33 19.70
N LYS A 32 -9.94 -13.83 20.30
CA LYS A 32 -8.59 -13.60 19.78
C LYS A 32 -8.51 -14.11 18.33
N PRO A 33 -7.96 -13.31 17.39
CA PRO A 33 -7.83 -13.74 16.01
C PRO A 33 -6.91 -14.96 15.92
N LYS A 34 -7.32 -15.97 15.16
CA LYS A 34 -6.57 -17.23 14.98
C LYS A 34 -5.14 -17.02 14.42
N LYS A 35 -4.90 -15.90 13.73
CA LYS A 35 -3.61 -15.51 13.13
C LYS A 35 -3.29 -14.05 13.42
N ALA A 36 -3.15 -13.71 14.70
CA ALA A 36 -2.92 -12.34 15.17
C ALA A 36 -1.74 -11.65 14.46
N SER A 37 -0.64 -12.37 14.21
CA SER A 37 0.54 -11.86 13.51
C SER A 37 0.26 -11.42 12.07
N LEU A 38 -0.51 -12.22 11.32
CA LEU A 38 -0.89 -11.86 9.94
C LEU A 38 -1.87 -10.69 9.89
N VAL A 39 -2.79 -10.62 10.86
CA VAL A 39 -3.71 -9.48 10.97
C VAL A 39 -2.91 -8.21 11.22
N ALA A 40 -1.99 -8.21 12.18
CA ALA A 40 -1.11 -7.07 12.47
C ALA A 40 -0.24 -6.65 11.28
N ALA A 41 0.33 -7.62 10.56
CA ALA A 41 1.13 -7.34 9.35
C ALA A 41 0.28 -6.67 8.26
N ASN A 42 -0.96 -7.10 8.05
CA ASN A 42 -1.88 -6.52 7.08
C ASN A 42 -2.29 -5.09 7.46
N THR A 43 -2.57 -4.82 8.74
CA THR A 43 -2.87 -3.45 9.21
C THR A 43 -1.68 -2.51 9.03
N ILE A 44 -0.47 -2.97 9.35
CA ILE A 44 0.76 -2.19 9.15
C ILE A 44 0.99 -1.91 7.67
N LYS A 45 0.76 -2.91 6.78
CA LYS A 45 0.86 -2.74 5.33
C LYS A 45 -0.11 -1.67 4.83
N MET A 46 -1.39 -1.73 5.24
CA MET A 46 -2.39 -0.73 4.86
C MET A 46 -2.03 0.67 5.35
N SER A 47 -1.57 0.81 6.60
CA SER A 47 -1.13 2.10 7.17
C SER A 47 0.05 2.70 6.40
N ARG A 48 1.04 1.89 6.02
CA ARG A 48 2.18 2.34 5.21
C ARG A 48 1.81 2.70 3.78
N SER A 49 0.82 2.03 3.18
CA SER A 49 0.33 2.38 1.84
C SER A 49 -0.54 3.64 1.83
N ALA A 50 -1.35 3.88 2.86
CA ALA A 50 -2.36 4.94 2.89
C ALA A 50 -1.81 6.39 2.96
N GLY A 51 -0.49 6.58 2.90
CA GLY A 51 0.13 7.91 2.84
C GLY A 51 1.48 7.89 2.13
N LEU A 52 1.71 6.88 1.29
CA LEU A 52 2.98 6.79 0.55
C LEU A 52 3.07 7.92 -0.49
N ALA A 53 2.00 8.16 -1.24
CA ALA A 53 1.92 9.23 -2.24
C ALA A 53 2.15 10.62 -1.61
N THR A 54 1.45 10.95 -0.53
CA THR A 54 1.60 12.23 0.17
C THR A 54 3.00 12.43 0.75
N LYS A 55 3.63 11.38 1.29
CA LYS A 55 5.03 11.42 1.73
C LYS A 55 5.99 11.60 0.55
N THR A 56 5.73 10.95 -0.58
CA THR A 56 6.56 11.11 -1.78
C THR A 56 6.42 12.51 -2.39
N GLU A 57 5.21 13.09 -2.40
CA GLU A 57 4.95 14.46 -2.83
C GLU A 57 5.64 15.46 -1.90
N ALA A 58 5.56 15.26 -0.58
CA ALA A 58 6.28 16.08 0.40
C ALA A 58 7.81 15.99 0.21
N MET A 59 8.36 14.79 -0.02
CA MET A 59 9.79 14.62 -0.29
C MET A 59 10.22 15.26 -1.62
N LEU A 60 9.40 15.16 -2.67
CA LEU A 60 9.67 15.81 -3.96
C LEU A 60 9.60 17.33 -3.84
N GLY A 61 8.60 17.86 -3.14
CA GLY A 61 8.44 19.29 -2.86
C GLY A 61 9.58 19.82 -1.98
N GLN A 62 9.98 19.09 -0.93
CA GLN A 62 11.15 19.44 -0.13
C GLN A 62 12.43 19.42 -0.97
N LYS A 63 12.61 18.42 -1.83
CA LYS A 63 13.80 18.35 -2.71
C LYS A 63 13.79 19.45 -3.76
N ALA A 64 12.63 19.82 -4.29
CA ALA A 64 12.47 20.91 -5.26
C ALA A 64 12.65 22.29 -4.58
N GLY A 65 11.98 22.55 -3.46
CA GLY A 65 12.14 23.78 -2.68
C GLY A 65 13.53 23.90 -2.03
N HIS A 66 14.15 22.78 -1.64
CA HIS A 66 15.55 22.76 -1.27
C HIS A 66 16.48 23.04 -2.47
N LEU A 67 16.07 22.64 -3.68
CA LEU A 67 16.77 23.03 -4.90
C LEU A 67 16.64 24.53 -5.19
N GLU A 68 15.51 25.16 -4.86
CA GLU A 68 15.32 26.61 -4.96
C GLU A 68 16.20 27.38 -3.96
N LEU A 69 16.44 26.81 -2.77
CA LEU A 69 17.38 27.36 -1.78
C LEU A 69 18.86 27.16 -2.19
N LEU A 70 19.17 26.14 -2.98
CA LEU A 70 20.47 25.97 -3.63
C LEU A 70 20.55 26.83 -4.89
N LYS A 71 20.61 28.16 -4.73
CA LYS A 71 20.88 29.10 -5.82
C LYS A 71 22.14 28.61 -6.59
N GLY A 72 21.96 28.06 -7.79
CA GLY A 72 23.04 27.43 -8.57
C GLY A 72 22.92 25.92 -8.79
N GLY A 73 21.71 25.40 -9.01
CA GLY A 73 21.51 23.99 -9.37
C GLY A 73 22.22 23.62 -10.69
N LYS A 74 22.31 22.31 -11.01
CA LYS A 74 23.00 21.84 -12.22
C LYS A 74 22.47 22.49 -13.52
N ARG A 75 21.17 22.80 -13.55
CA ARG A 75 20.53 23.50 -14.68
C ARG A 75 20.98 24.96 -14.77
N ASP A 76 21.04 25.67 -13.64
CA ASP A 76 21.51 27.07 -13.59
C ASP A 76 22.99 27.17 -13.96
N LYS A 77 23.82 26.22 -13.51
CA LYS A 77 25.24 26.13 -13.91
C LYS A 77 25.40 25.91 -15.41
N LYS A 78 24.48 25.15 -16.03
CA LYS A 78 24.49 24.92 -17.48
C LYS A 78 24.07 26.18 -18.24
N LEU A 79 23.01 26.84 -17.81
CA LEU A 79 22.55 28.13 -18.35
C LEU A 79 23.59 29.24 -18.19
N ALA A 80 24.31 29.28 -17.07
CA ALA A 80 25.40 30.23 -16.85
C ALA A 80 26.56 30.02 -17.83
N LYS A 81 26.98 28.76 -18.04
CA LYS A 81 28.03 28.41 -19.02
C LYS A 81 27.61 28.69 -20.46
N GLU A 82 26.35 28.43 -20.82
CA GLU A 82 25.82 28.73 -22.15
C GLU A 82 25.76 30.24 -22.40
N LYS A 83 25.39 31.04 -21.39
CA LYS A 83 25.44 32.51 -21.46
C LYS A 83 26.86 33.06 -21.55
N GLU A 84 27.80 32.50 -20.79
CA GLU A 84 29.21 32.87 -20.84
C GLU A 84 29.84 32.55 -22.21
N ALA A 85 29.55 31.37 -22.77
CA ALA A 85 29.99 30.98 -24.10
C ALA A 85 29.38 31.87 -25.20
N ALA A 86 28.14 32.32 -25.05
CA ALA A 86 27.50 33.25 -25.99
C ALA A 86 28.12 34.66 -25.93
N LEU A 87 28.44 35.16 -24.74
CA LEU A 87 29.13 36.45 -24.54
C LEU A 87 30.56 36.41 -25.10
N ALA A 88 31.29 35.32 -24.88
CA ALA A 88 32.65 35.13 -25.41
C ALA A 88 32.69 35.08 -26.95
N LYS A 89 31.63 34.58 -27.60
CA LYS A 89 31.49 34.62 -29.07
C LYS A 89 31.16 36.02 -29.59
N LYS A 90 30.41 36.82 -28.83
CA LYS A 90 29.99 38.16 -29.24
C LYS A 90 31.09 39.22 -29.10
N GLY A 91 32.04 39.02 -28.19
CA GLY A 91 33.21 39.91 -28.03
C GLY A 91 34.40 39.61 -28.96
N LYS A 92 34.28 38.60 -29.84
CA LYS A 92 35.29 38.23 -30.86
C LYS A 92 34.87 38.58 -32.29
N ALA A 93 33.75 39.28 -32.46
CA ALA A 93 33.23 39.78 -33.73
C ALA A 93 33.40 41.29 -33.82
#